data_AF-A0A7K2M664-F1
#
_entry.id   AF-A0A7K2M664-F1
#
_cell.length_a   1.000
_cell.length_b   1.000
_cell.length_c   1.000
_cell.angle_alpha   90.00
_cell.angle_beta   90.00
_cell.angle_gamma   90.00
#
_symmetry.space_group_name_H-M   'P 1'
#
loop_
_entity.id
_entity.type
_entity.pdbx_description
1 polymer ?
#
loop_
_entity_poly.entity_id
_entity_poly.type
_entity_poly.pdbx_seq_one_letter_code
_entity_poly.pdbx_strand_id
1 'polypeptide(L)' 'MGSHDTDSTNPAASLPAPATQAGRDGLAAVLARPDRAVIALDFDGTLAPIVPDPDQARAHPEAVPVLAA' A
#
# COMPACT_ATOMS: atom_id res chain seq x y z
N MET A 1 3.98 -10.60 -28.46
CA MET A 1 3.33 -11.24 -27.30
C MET A 1 4.40 -11.56 -26.27
N GLY A 2 4.75 -10.57 -25.43
CA GLY A 2 5.54 -10.84 -24.23
C GLY A 2 4.55 -11.15 -23.13
N SER A 3 4.62 -12.36 -22.60
CA SER A 3 3.82 -12.77 -21.45
C SER A 3 4.19 -11.86 -20.28
N HIS A 4 3.23 -11.05 -19.82
CA HIS A 4 3.35 -10.43 -18.51
C HIS A 4 3.20 -11.56 -17.48
N ASP A 5 4.32 -12.13 -17.09
CA ASP A 5 4.40 -13.04 -15.97
C ASP A 5 3.80 -12.32 -14.76
N THR A 6 2.76 -12.94 -14.20
CA THR A 6 2.05 -12.50 -13.00
C THR A 6 3.00 -12.59 -11.81
N ASP A 7 3.87 -11.60 -11.65
CA ASP A 7 4.72 -11.41 -10.47
C ASP A 7 3.92 -10.77 -9.33
N SER A 8 2.84 -11.43 -8.96
CA SER A 8 2.04 -11.05 -7.80
C SER A 8 1.70 -12.34 -7.09
N THR A 9 2.61 -12.77 -6.22
CA THR A 9 2.36 -13.08 -4.79
C THR A 9 3.62 -13.78 -4.27
N ASN A 10 4.64 -13.04 -3.83
CA ASN A 10 5.56 -13.60 -2.84
C ASN A 10 5.14 -13.07 -1.46
N PRO A 11 4.33 -13.82 -0.69
CA PRO A 11 3.84 -13.38 0.61
C PRO A 11 4.94 -13.41 1.69
N ALA A 12 6.18 -13.79 1.34
CA ALA A 12 7.30 -13.97 2.26
C ALA A 12 8.43 -12.94 2.12
N ALA A 13 8.32 -11.94 1.23
CA ALA A 13 9.28 -10.84 1.21
C ALA A 13 9.07 -9.97 2.45
N SER A 14 10.06 -9.93 3.36
CA SER A 14 10.02 -9.06 4.53
C SER A 14 9.74 -7.62 4.10
N LEU A 15 8.80 -6.95 4.76
CA LEU A 15 8.50 -5.54 4.49
C LEU A 15 9.78 -4.69 4.61
N PRO A 16 9.95 -3.66 3.75
CA PRO A 16 11.10 -2.78 3.84
C PRO A 16 11.11 -2.04 5.19
N ALA A 17 12.30 -1.90 5.78
CA ALA A 17 12.50 -1.10 6.98
C ALA A 17 12.94 0.34 6.61
N PRO A 18 12.57 1.37 7.39
CA PRO A 18 13.02 2.74 7.12
C PRO A 18 14.54 2.89 7.16
N ALA A 19 15.13 3.28 6.03
CA ALA A 19 16.58 3.40 5.87
C ALA A 19 17.18 4.61 6.62
N THR A 20 16.40 5.68 6.82
CA THR A 20 16.85 6.93 7.43
C THR A 20 16.41 7.05 8.89
N GLN A 21 17.13 7.87 9.67
CA GLN A 21 16.74 8.16 11.04
C GLN A 21 15.35 8.81 11.10
N ALA A 22 15.11 9.81 10.23
CA ALA A 22 13.81 10.45 10.12
C ALA A 22 12.67 9.46 9.82
N GLY A 23 12.91 8.45 8.96
CA GLY A 23 11.92 7.42 8.67
C GLY A 23 11.63 6.51 9.87
N ARG A 24 12.66 6.15 10.64
CA ARG A 24 12.49 5.36 11.88
C ARG A 24 11.74 6.14 12.95
N ASP A 25 12.11 7.39 13.17
CA ASP A 25 11.46 8.28 14.15
C ASP A 25 10.00 8.54 13.76
N GLY A 26 9.73 8.75 12.47
CA GLY A 26 8.37 8.92 11.94
C GLY A 26 7.51 7.69 12.15
N LEU A 27 8.01 6.49 11.82
CA LEU A 27 7.28 5.24 12.05
C LEU A 27 7.03 5.01 13.55
N ALA A 28 8.02 5.26 14.41
CA ALA A 28 7.87 5.17 15.85
C ALA A 28 6.78 6.12 16.38
N ALA A 29 6.71 7.35 15.86
CA ALA A 29 5.69 8.33 16.25
C ALA A 29 4.27 7.89 15.85
N VAL A 30 4.09 7.36 14.63
CA VAL A 30 2.80 6.82 14.16
C VAL A 30 2.34 5.66 15.05
N LEU A 31 3.25 4.73 15.36
CA LEU A 31 2.93 3.56 16.21
C LEU A 31 2.63 3.95 17.66
N ALA A 32 3.28 4.99 18.19
CA ALA A 32 3.06 5.45 19.56
C ALA A 32 1.73 6.21 19.74
N ARG A 33 1.25 6.89 18.70
CA ARG A 33 0.04 7.74 18.74
C ARG A 33 -0.79 7.64 17.45
N PRO A 34 -1.34 6.46 17.12
CA PRO A 34 -2.07 6.27 15.86
C PRO A 34 -3.33 7.12 15.77
N ASP A 35 -3.95 7.49 16.90
CA ASP A 35 -5.11 8.40 16.98
C ASP A 35 -4.83 9.81 16.44
N ARG A 36 -3.55 10.17 16.28
CA ARG A 36 -3.09 11.46 15.77
C ARG A 36 -2.46 11.37 14.39
N ALA A 37 -2.34 10.17 13.84
CA ALA A 37 -1.70 9.96 12.55
C ALA A 37 -2.66 10.29 11.41
N VAL A 38 -2.10 10.79 10.32
CA VAL A 38 -2.77 10.88 9.01
C VAL A 38 -2.06 9.91 8.08
N ILE A 39 -2.81 9.00 7.46
CA ILE A 39 -2.29 8.05 6.48
C ILE A 39 -2.68 8.55 5.09
N ALA A 40 -1.69 8.86 4.26
CA ALA A 40 -1.89 9.22 2.86
C ALA A 40 -1.61 7.99 2.00
N LEU A 41 -2.61 7.54 1.26
CA LEU A 41 -2.54 6.37 0.38
C LEU A 41 -2.67 6.83 -1.06
N ASP A 42 -1.83 6.26 -1.94
CA ASP A 42 -2.05 6.33 -3.37
C ASP A 42 -3.17 5.36 -3.79
N PHE A 43 -3.64 5.46 -5.03
CA PHE A 43 -4.68 4.60 -5.57
C PHE A 43 -4.12 3.47 -6.43
N ASP A 44 -3.64 3.75 -7.64
CA ASP A 44 -3.21 2.73 -8.58
C ASP A 44 -1.91 2.04 -8.13
N GLY A 45 -1.92 0.71 -8.10
CA GLY A 45 -0.83 -0.10 -7.53
C GLY A 45 -0.75 -0.09 -6.00
N THR A 46 -1.64 0.63 -5.32
CA THR A 46 -1.74 0.66 -3.85
C THR A 46 -3.09 0.14 -3.37
N LEU A 47 -4.17 0.88 -3.61
CA LEU A 47 -5.55 0.49 -3.28
C LEU A 47 -6.27 -0.19 -4.45
N ALA A 48 -5.79 -0.04 -5.68
CA ALA A 48 -6.28 -0.72 -6.87
C ALA A 48 -5.12 -1.46 -7.56
N PRO A 49 -5.33 -2.64 -8.15
CA PRO A 49 -4.27 -3.30 -8.93
C PRO A 49 -3.91 -2.47 -10.17
N ILE A 50 -2.64 -2.52 -10.58
CA ILE A 50 -2.20 -1.90 -11.84
C ILE A 50 -2.80 -2.70 -13.00
N VAL A 51 -3.57 -2.02 -13.86
CA VAL A 51 -4.26 -2.62 -15.01
C VAL A 51 -3.88 -1.91 -16.30
N PRO A 52 -3.93 -2.58 -17.47
CA PRO A 52 -3.60 -1.96 -18.75
C PRO A 52 -4.58 -0.85 -19.19
N ASP A 53 -5.85 -0.99 -18.83
CA ASP A 53 -6.90 0.01 -19.10
C ASP A 53 -7.19 0.79 -17.81
N PRO A 54 -6.81 2.07 -17.69
CA PRO A 54 -6.98 2.85 -16.48
C PRO A 54 -8.45 3.03 -16.08
N ASP A 55 -9.38 3.02 -17.05
CA ASP A 55 -10.81 3.12 -16.76
C ASP A 55 -11.35 1.89 -16.03
N GLN A 56 -10.58 0.81 -15.95
CA GLN A 56 -10.88 -0.43 -15.20
C GLN A 56 -10.17 -0.51 -13.85
N ALA A 57 -9.40 0.51 -13.44
CA ALA A 57 -8.81 0.54 -12.10
C ALA A 57 -9.93 0.65 -11.05
N ARG A 58 -10.17 -0.44 -10.33
CA ARG A 58 -11.17 -0.50 -9.25
C ARG A 58 -10.47 -0.77 -7.94
N ALA A 59 -10.92 -0.09 -6.89
CA ALA A 59 -10.42 -0.31 -5.56
C ALA A 59 -10.58 -1.80 -5.19
N HIS A 60 -9.59 -2.32 -4.44
CA HIS A 60 -9.68 -3.63 -3.84
C HIS A 60 -11.00 -3.76 -3.07
N PRO A 61 -11.70 -4.90 -3.14
CA PRO A 61 -13.02 -5.04 -2.49
C PRO A 61 -13.02 -4.69 -1.00
N GLU A 62 -11.89 -4.89 -0.32
CA GLU A 62 -11.72 -4.58 1.11
C GLU A 62 -11.31 -3.13 1.41
N ALA A 63 -10.95 -2.30 0.41
CA ALA A 63 -10.46 -0.95 0.66
C ALA A 63 -11.50 -0.07 1.38
N VAL A 64 -12.76 -0.09 0.91
CA VAL A 64 -13.84 0.70 1.51
C VAL A 64 -14.17 0.26 2.95
N PRO A 65 -14.44 -1.03 3.24
CA PRO A 65 -14.76 -1.43 4.61
C PRO A 65 -13.61 -1.22 5.59
N VAL A 66 -12.35 -1.26 5.16
CA VAL A 66 -11.18 -0.97 6.02
C VAL A 66 -11.03 0.53 6.29
N LEU A 67 -11.26 1.39 5.30
CA LEU A 67 -11.04 2.83 5.44
C LEU A 67 -12.21 3.58 6.08
N ALA A 68 -13.43 3.05 5.98
CA ALA A 68 -14.63 3.68 6.53
C ALA A 68 -14.90 3.31 8.00
N ALA A 69 -14.07 2.45 8.60
CA ALA A 69 -14.22 1.92 9.95
C ALA A 69 -13.84 2.92 11.06
#